data_AF-I3V5Q1-F1
#
_entry.id   AF-I3V5Q1-F1
#
_cell.length_a   1.000
_cell.length_b   1.000
_cell.length_c   1.000
_cell.angle_alpha   90.00
_cell.angle_beta   90.00
_cell.angle_gamma   90.00
#
_symmetry.space_group_name_H-M   'P 1'
#
loop_
_entity.id
_entity.type
_entity.pdbx_description
1 polymer ?
#
loop_
_entity_poly.entity_id
_entity_poly.type
_entity_poly.pdbx_seq_one_letter_code
_entity_poly.pdbx_strand_id
1 'polypeptide(L)'
;MQLHDLMARLDLAVIRLQFYGSIRMELYEALSLLLENRVLLDVALKDMYKIYSENGKKPKRALAAVTYDCYREVADGKPLSKALAKWVPYQEYTLIAAGERSGDLKTSFDNCGKIITAKQDIVGAILLATVYPSFLMAMVCVMLVMVSTKLVPKLARTSNPETWSGAAAFLYEMSQYVVHYGAITLAGILIFLFLVFASLPYLRGGLRVHLDKLPPWSVYRMLHGSTFLLNVGVMIQANVSLQDSLRMMAAEASPWLRERLNAAFYGLGIGGNLGVALSKAGYDFPDKKAVQFLMILSGKDGFEDALSNFGDRWLKKSIKQIQSAAKMAIAGGIITVGVILMTVISGVSGIQDAIQAVAK
;
A
#
# COMPACT_ATOMS: atom_id res chain seq x y z
N MET A 1 28.52 21.95 -14.26
CA MET A 1 27.77 20.69 -14.49
C MET A 1 27.18 20.77 -15.89
N GLN A 2 27.68 19.99 -16.85
CA GLN A 2 27.33 20.14 -18.27
C GLN A 2 25.91 19.62 -18.53
N LEU A 3 25.18 20.23 -19.48
CA LEU A 3 23.79 19.87 -19.84
C LEU A 3 23.62 18.36 -20.14
N HIS A 4 24.67 17.74 -20.68
CA HIS A 4 24.72 16.31 -20.98
C HIS A 4 24.59 15.42 -19.72
N ASP A 5 25.30 15.76 -18.63
CA ASP A 5 25.21 15.02 -17.36
C ASP A 5 23.82 15.14 -16.74
N LEU A 6 23.19 16.30 -16.89
CA LEU A 6 21.83 16.52 -16.40
C LEU A 6 20.83 15.65 -17.17
N MET A 7 20.92 15.61 -18.50
CA MET A 7 20.06 14.77 -19.35
C MET A 7 20.25 13.28 -19.03
N ALA A 8 21.49 12.81 -18.85
CA ALA A 8 21.76 11.43 -18.48
C ALA A 8 21.19 11.05 -17.11
N ARG A 9 21.26 11.96 -16.11
CA ARG A 9 20.64 11.76 -14.79
C ARG A 9 19.11 11.71 -14.88
N LEU A 10 18.52 12.56 -15.71
CA LEU A 10 17.06 12.56 -15.94
C LEU A 10 16.61 11.27 -16.63
N ASP A 11 17.32 10.83 -17.67
CA ASP A 11 17.04 9.57 -18.35
C ASP A 11 17.09 8.39 -17.37
N LEU A 12 18.13 8.31 -16.53
CA LEU A 12 18.25 7.28 -15.50
C LEU A 12 17.11 7.35 -14.46
N ALA A 13 16.70 8.55 -14.05
CA ALA A 13 15.59 8.73 -13.12
C ALA A 13 14.27 8.25 -13.74
N VAL A 14 14.02 8.57 -15.01
CA VAL A 14 12.83 8.13 -15.75
C VAL A 14 12.82 6.61 -15.89
N ILE A 15 13.94 6.01 -16.25
CA ILE A 15 14.07 4.54 -16.36
C ILE A 15 13.74 3.89 -15.01
N ARG A 16 14.27 4.41 -13.90
CA ARG A 16 13.97 3.89 -12.56
C ARG A 16 12.49 4.00 -12.20
N LEU A 17 11.83 5.09 -12.58
CA LEU A 17 10.39 5.26 -12.36
C LEU A 17 9.55 4.28 -13.20
N GLN A 18 9.98 4.01 -14.44
CA GLN A 18 9.33 3.04 -15.33
C GLN A 18 9.57 1.58 -14.91
N PHE A 19 10.63 1.30 -14.15
CA PHE A 19 10.98 -0.05 -13.68
C PHE A 19 10.22 -0.44 -12.39
N TYR A 20 8.90 -0.28 -12.42
CA TYR A 20 7.98 -0.63 -11.33
C TYR A 20 7.73 -2.15 -11.24
N GLY A 21 7.03 -2.59 -10.20
CA GLY A 21 6.91 -4.02 -9.83
C GLY A 21 6.53 -4.96 -10.98
N SER A 22 5.52 -4.63 -11.80
CA SER A 22 5.11 -5.51 -12.91
C SER A 22 6.19 -5.68 -13.97
N ILE A 23 6.94 -4.60 -14.27
CA ILE A 23 8.06 -4.66 -15.22
C ILE A 23 9.22 -5.48 -14.66
N ARG A 24 9.46 -5.40 -13.34
CA ARG A 24 10.46 -6.26 -12.69
C ARG A 24 10.06 -7.74 -12.70
N MET A 25 8.76 -8.01 -12.51
CA MET A 25 8.22 -9.37 -12.59
C MET A 25 8.39 -9.96 -13.99
N GLU A 26 8.12 -9.17 -15.04
CA GLU A 26 8.37 -9.57 -16.43
C GLU A 26 9.85 -9.90 -16.68
N LEU A 27 10.78 -9.10 -16.14
CA LEU A 27 12.21 -9.40 -16.21
C LEU A 27 12.54 -10.77 -15.59
N TYR A 28 12.02 -11.04 -14.39
CA TYR A 28 12.29 -12.27 -13.65
C TYR A 28 11.68 -13.50 -14.31
N GLU A 29 10.46 -13.41 -14.83
CA GLU A 29 9.80 -14.48 -15.57
C GLU A 29 10.57 -14.83 -16.86
N ALA A 30 10.98 -13.82 -17.62
CA ALA A 30 11.77 -14.02 -18.83
C ALA A 30 13.14 -14.63 -18.55
N LEU A 31 13.84 -14.16 -17.51
CA LEU A 31 15.11 -14.75 -17.07
C LEU A 31 14.92 -16.20 -16.60
N SER A 32 13.90 -16.47 -15.78
CA SER A 32 13.60 -17.84 -15.32
C SER A 32 13.38 -18.79 -16.50
N LEU A 33 12.53 -18.38 -17.46
CA LEU A 33 12.24 -19.15 -18.66
C LEU A 33 13.52 -19.48 -19.46
N LEU A 34 14.38 -18.50 -19.71
CA LEU A 34 15.60 -18.71 -20.50
C LEU A 34 16.61 -19.61 -19.76
N LEU A 35 16.82 -19.38 -18.46
CA LEU A 35 17.75 -20.17 -17.66
C LEU A 35 17.27 -21.61 -17.46
N GLU A 36 15.97 -21.84 -17.29
CA GLU A 36 15.36 -23.18 -17.25
C GLU A 36 15.59 -23.95 -18.56
N ASN A 37 15.60 -23.25 -19.68
CA ASN A 37 15.93 -23.80 -21.00
C ASN A 37 17.45 -23.81 -21.27
N ARG A 38 18.28 -23.71 -20.22
CA ARG A 38 19.75 -23.80 -20.25
C ARG A 38 20.44 -22.75 -21.13
N VAL A 39 19.79 -21.62 -21.37
CA VAL A 39 20.45 -20.47 -22.01
C VAL A 39 21.43 -19.86 -21.02
N LEU A 40 22.66 -19.56 -21.47
CA LEU A 40 23.65 -18.88 -20.63
C LEU A 40 23.16 -17.48 -20.25
N LEU A 41 23.43 -17.05 -19.02
CA LEU A 41 22.89 -15.80 -18.45
C LEU A 41 23.27 -14.55 -19.27
N ASP A 42 24.52 -14.46 -19.72
CA ASP A 42 25.01 -13.35 -20.54
C ASP A 42 24.31 -13.31 -21.91
N VAL A 43 24.11 -14.47 -22.53
CA VAL A 43 23.38 -14.63 -23.80
C VAL A 43 21.91 -14.25 -23.61
N ALA A 44 21.28 -14.73 -22.55
CA ALA A 44 19.90 -14.40 -22.21
C ALA A 44 19.71 -12.88 -22.05
N LEU A 45 20.55 -12.21 -21.25
CA LEU A 45 20.48 -10.77 -21.06
C LEU A 45 20.71 -9.98 -22.36
N LYS A 46 21.64 -10.44 -23.21
CA LYS A 46 21.91 -9.83 -24.51
C LYS A 46 20.72 -9.95 -25.47
N ASP A 47 20.09 -11.12 -25.53
CA ASP A 47 18.95 -11.35 -26.42
C ASP A 47 17.68 -10.67 -25.90
N MET A 48 17.47 -10.64 -24.58
CA MET A 48 16.42 -9.83 -23.96
C MET A 48 16.60 -8.34 -24.28
N TYR A 49 17.82 -7.81 -24.23
CA TYR A 49 18.09 -6.43 -24.65
C TYR A 49 17.65 -6.20 -26.10
N LYS A 50 17.98 -7.09 -27.03
CA LYS A 50 17.56 -6.95 -28.44
C LYS A 50 16.04 -6.94 -28.57
N ILE A 51 15.33 -7.82 -27.84
CA ILE A 51 13.87 -7.90 -27.84
C ILE A 51 13.27 -6.59 -27.31
N TYR A 52 13.64 -6.17 -26.10
CA TYR A 52 13.03 -5.01 -25.44
C TYR A 52 13.39 -3.67 -26.08
N SER A 53 14.58 -3.60 -26.71
CA SER A 53 15.02 -2.42 -27.44
C SER A 53 14.48 -2.34 -28.88
N GLU A 54 13.69 -3.32 -29.34
CA GLU A 54 13.29 -3.45 -30.76
C GLU A 54 14.50 -3.40 -31.70
N ASN A 55 15.51 -4.25 -31.43
CA ASN A 55 16.80 -4.27 -32.13
C ASN A 55 17.55 -2.93 -32.08
N GLY A 56 17.57 -2.28 -30.91
CA GLY A 56 18.29 -1.03 -30.67
C GLY A 56 17.54 0.24 -31.07
N LYS A 57 16.31 0.15 -31.60
CA LYS A 57 15.48 1.32 -31.94
C LYS A 57 14.99 2.10 -30.71
N LYS A 58 14.80 1.43 -29.57
CA LYS A 58 14.25 1.99 -28.33
C LYS A 58 15.09 1.59 -27.10
N PRO A 59 16.37 2.01 -27.03
CA PRO A 59 17.29 1.58 -25.97
C PRO A 59 16.95 2.15 -24.59
N LYS A 60 16.18 3.26 -24.54
CA LYS A 60 15.81 3.93 -23.29
C LYS A 60 14.59 3.32 -22.59
N ARG A 61 13.96 2.27 -23.14
CA ARG A 61 12.88 1.55 -22.43
C ARG A 61 13.46 0.89 -21.18
N ALA A 62 12.67 0.84 -20.11
CA ALA A 62 13.14 0.33 -18.81
C ALA A 62 13.81 -1.05 -18.91
N LEU A 63 13.13 -2.05 -19.48
CA LEU A 63 13.68 -3.39 -19.64
C LEU A 63 14.91 -3.42 -20.55
N ALA A 64 14.92 -2.64 -21.64
CA ALA A 64 16.07 -2.55 -22.53
C ALA A 64 17.31 -2.00 -21.81
N ALA A 65 17.16 -0.87 -21.11
CA ALA A 65 18.25 -0.25 -20.38
C ALA A 65 18.79 -1.16 -19.26
N VAL A 66 17.90 -1.79 -18.49
CA VAL A 66 18.27 -2.69 -17.38
C VAL A 66 18.96 -3.96 -17.90
N THR A 67 18.41 -4.61 -18.92
CA THR A 67 19.01 -5.83 -19.49
C THR A 67 20.35 -5.56 -20.15
N TYR A 68 20.49 -4.44 -20.86
CA TYR A 68 21.78 -4.03 -21.42
C TYR A 68 22.84 -3.80 -20.35
N ASP A 69 22.47 -3.10 -19.30
CA ASP A 69 23.35 -2.79 -18.19
C ASP A 69 23.76 -4.05 -17.41
N CYS A 70 22.80 -4.96 -17.17
CA CYS A 70 23.08 -6.26 -16.57
C CYS A 70 23.97 -7.13 -17.46
N TYR A 71 23.70 -7.16 -18.77
CA TYR A 71 24.53 -7.87 -19.74
C TYR A 71 25.99 -7.43 -19.65
N ARG A 72 26.25 -6.11 -19.65
CA ARG A 72 27.62 -5.57 -19.56
C ARG A 72 28.34 -6.03 -18.30
N GLU A 73 27.70 -5.87 -17.14
CA GLU A 73 28.30 -6.23 -15.86
C GLU A 73 28.54 -7.74 -15.74
N VAL A 74 27.61 -8.57 -16.21
CA VAL A 74 27.72 -10.03 -16.17
C VAL A 74 28.76 -10.54 -17.19
N ALA A 75 28.83 -9.96 -18.38
CA ALA A 75 29.86 -10.27 -19.36
C ALA A 75 31.27 -9.92 -18.85
N ASP A 76 31.38 -8.89 -17.99
CA ASP A 76 32.62 -8.53 -17.28
C ASP A 76 32.90 -9.45 -16.05
N GLY A 77 32.13 -10.52 -15.88
CA GLY A 77 32.32 -11.52 -14.82
C GLY A 77 31.74 -11.13 -13.46
N LYS A 78 30.95 -10.05 -13.37
CA LYS A 78 30.28 -9.69 -12.12
C LYS A 78 29.00 -10.52 -11.94
N PRO A 79 28.60 -10.81 -10.70
CA PRO A 79 27.34 -11.49 -10.42
C PRO A 79 26.13 -10.62 -10.83
N LEU A 80 25.07 -11.28 -11.29
CA LEU A 80 23.78 -10.69 -11.65
C LEU A 80 23.19 -9.85 -10.53
N SER A 81 23.28 -10.33 -9.29
CA SER A 81 22.81 -9.60 -8.12
C SER A 81 23.44 -8.21 -8.06
N LYS A 82 24.77 -8.10 -8.19
CA LYS A 82 25.45 -6.79 -8.18
C LYS A 82 25.02 -5.91 -9.34
N ALA A 83 24.80 -6.47 -10.52
CA ALA A 83 24.32 -5.72 -11.67
C ALA A 83 22.91 -5.14 -11.45
N LEU A 84 22.02 -5.93 -10.84
CA LEU A 84 20.65 -5.53 -10.51
C LEU A 84 20.53 -4.61 -9.30
N ALA A 85 21.52 -4.56 -8.41
CA ALA A 85 21.47 -3.86 -7.12
C ALA A 85 21.06 -2.37 -7.23
N LYS A 86 21.37 -1.71 -8.35
CA LYS A 86 21.02 -0.29 -8.59
C LYS A 86 19.63 -0.07 -9.21
N TRP A 87 18.94 -1.15 -9.58
CA TRP A 87 17.65 -1.15 -10.27
C TRP A 87 16.53 -1.72 -9.39
N VAL A 88 16.86 -2.64 -8.49
CA VAL A 88 15.87 -3.38 -7.69
C VAL A 88 15.99 -3.01 -6.21
N PRO A 89 14.89 -3.10 -5.44
CA PRO A 89 14.95 -2.99 -3.99
C PRO A 89 15.91 -4.03 -3.39
N TYR A 90 16.53 -3.66 -2.28
CA TYR A 90 17.53 -4.49 -1.61
C TYR A 90 17.01 -5.91 -1.25
N GLN A 91 15.72 -6.07 -0.94
CA GLN A 91 15.13 -7.40 -0.68
C GLN A 91 15.20 -8.32 -1.91
N GLU A 92 14.89 -7.80 -3.09
CA GLU A 92 14.94 -8.53 -4.36
C GLU A 92 16.41 -8.87 -4.71
N TYR A 93 17.32 -7.91 -4.54
CA TYR A 93 18.77 -8.12 -4.67
C TYR A 93 19.28 -9.27 -3.82
N THR A 94 18.89 -9.33 -2.54
CA THR A 94 19.39 -10.33 -1.60
C THR A 94 18.93 -11.74 -1.96
N LEU A 95 17.68 -11.88 -2.40
CA LEU A 95 17.16 -13.16 -2.87
C LEU A 95 17.91 -13.63 -4.12
N ILE A 96 18.16 -12.73 -5.07
CA ILE A 96 18.92 -13.05 -6.27
C ILE A 96 20.36 -13.44 -5.91
N ALA A 97 21.02 -12.73 -4.99
CA ALA A 97 22.37 -13.07 -4.53
C ALA A 97 22.42 -14.44 -3.85
N ALA A 98 21.40 -14.80 -3.07
CA ALA A 98 21.27 -16.12 -2.47
C ALA A 98 21.09 -17.20 -3.54
N GLY A 99 20.25 -16.96 -4.55
CA GLY A 99 20.04 -17.85 -5.69
C GLY A 99 21.29 -18.07 -6.54
N GLU A 100 22.09 -17.03 -6.77
CA GLU A 100 23.37 -17.18 -7.47
C GLU A 100 24.34 -18.07 -6.69
N ARG A 101 24.40 -17.91 -5.36
CA ARG A 101 25.27 -18.71 -4.50
C ARG A 101 24.82 -20.17 -4.41
N SER A 102 23.52 -20.43 -4.39
CA SER A 102 22.96 -21.79 -4.33
C SER A 102 22.84 -22.47 -5.69
N GLY A 103 22.97 -21.72 -6.79
CA GLY A 103 22.68 -22.19 -8.14
C GLY A 103 21.18 -22.29 -8.46
N ASP A 104 20.31 -21.77 -7.59
CA ASP A 104 18.85 -21.78 -7.76
C ASP A 104 18.29 -20.36 -7.95
N LEU A 105 18.62 -19.79 -9.10
CA LEU A 105 18.09 -18.49 -9.54
C LEU A 105 16.58 -18.54 -9.82
N LYS A 106 16.06 -19.67 -10.30
CA LYS A 106 14.63 -19.86 -10.58
C LYS A 106 13.80 -19.61 -9.32
N THR A 107 14.07 -20.35 -8.24
CA THR A 107 13.33 -20.19 -6.98
C THR A 107 13.47 -18.77 -6.42
N SER A 108 14.62 -18.12 -6.65
CA SER A 108 14.88 -16.76 -6.21
C SER A 108 14.04 -15.73 -6.99
N PHE A 109 13.88 -15.91 -8.30
CA PHE A 109 12.98 -15.10 -9.13
C PHE A 109 11.51 -15.33 -8.77
N ASP A 110 11.09 -16.58 -8.55
CA ASP A 110 9.74 -16.92 -8.08
C ASP A 110 9.43 -16.22 -6.74
N ASN A 111 10.40 -16.21 -5.83
CA ASN A 111 10.30 -15.53 -4.53
C ASN A 111 10.28 -14.00 -4.63
N CYS A 112 11.03 -13.40 -5.56
CA CYS A 112 10.91 -11.97 -5.87
C CYS A 112 9.51 -11.64 -6.40
N GLY A 113 8.97 -12.48 -7.29
CA GLY A 113 7.60 -12.39 -7.79
C GLY A 113 6.57 -12.39 -6.65
N LYS A 114 6.67 -13.33 -5.70
CA LYS A 114 5.79 -13.36 -4.52
C LYS A 114 5.79 -12.05 -3.73
N ILE A 115 6.97 -11.46 -3.48
CA ILE A 115 7.08 -10.18 -2.76
C ILE A 115 6.47 -9.03 -3.57
N ILE A 116 6.67 -9.01 -4.89
CA ILE A 116 6.12 -7.99 -5.78
C ILE A 116 4.59 -8.08 -5.81
N THR A 117 4.04 -9.28 -6.05
CA THR A 117 2.58 -9.53 -6.07
C THR A 117 1.95 -9.16 -4.74
N ALA A 118 2.57 -9.55 -3.61
CA ALA A 118 2.12 -9.15 -2.29
C ALA A 118 2.01 -7.63 -2.12
N LYS A 119 3.02 -6.86 -2.58
CA LYS A 119 2.98 -5.40 -2.54
C LYS A 119 1.87 -4.84 -3.43
N GLN A 120 1.67 -5.39 -4.62
CA GLN A 120 0.62 -4.96 -5.54
C GLN A 120 -0.77 -5.22 -4.98
N ASP A 121 -1.00 -6.41 -4.41
CA ASP A 121 -2.29 -6.77 -3.81
C ASP A 121 -2.61 -5.88 -2.61
N ILE A 122 -1.61 -5.55 -1.78
CA ILE A 122 -1.76 -4.59 -0.67
C ILE A 122 -2.16 -3.22 -1.21
N VAL A 123 -1.42 -2.69 -2.19
CA VAL A 123 -1.72 -1.36 -2.78
C VAL A 123 -3.10 -1.35 -3.41
N GLY A 124 -3.47 -2.40 -4.14
CA GLY A 124 -4.81 -2.54 -4.73
C GLY A 124 -5.92 -2.58 -3.68
N ALA A 125 -5.72 -3.33 -2.58
CA ALA A 125 -6.67 -3.38 -1.48
C ALA A 125 -6.83 -2.03 -0.77
N ILE A 126 -5.73 -1.30 -0.56
CA ILE A 126 -5.75 0.06 0.03
C ILE A 126 -6.48 1.03 -0.91
N LEU A 127 -6.17 1.00 -2.22
CA LEU A 127 -6.83 1.86 -3.20
C LEU A 127 -8.34 1.61 -3.22
N LEU A 128 -8.77 0.34 -3.23
CA LEU A 128 -10.18 -0.02 -3.15
C LEU A 128 -10.84 0.51 -1.87
N ALA A 129 -10.14 0.40 -0.74
CA ALA A 129 -10.64 0.84 0.57
C ALA A 129 -10.69 2.36 0.75
N THR A 130 -9.97 3.13 -0.07
CA THR A 130 -9.82 4.58 0.09
C THR A 130 -10.48 5.37 -1.02
N VAL A 131 -10.19 5.06 -2.29
CA VAL A 131 -10.62 5.86 -3.44
C VAL A 131 -12.13 5.85 -3.60
N TYR A 132 -12.79 4.68 -3.55
CA TYR A 132 -14.22 4.58 -3.78
C TYR A 132 -15.06 5.28 -2.70
N PRO A 133 -14.84 5.02 -1.39
CA PRO A 133 -15.55 5.77 -0.35
C PRO A 133 -15.28 7.27 -0.40
N SER A 134 -14.04 7.69 -0.72
CA SER A 134 -13.69 9.11 -0.84
C SER A 134 -14.43 9.79 -1.99
N PHE A 135 -14.57 9.09 -3.13
CA PHE A 135 -15.33 9.59 -4.27
C PHE A 135 -16.82 9.76 -3.93
N LEU A 136 -17.44 8.78 -3.28
CA LEU A 136 -18.82 8.89 -2.82
C LEU A 136 -19.01 10.07 -1.85
N MET A 137 -18.09 10.23 -0.88
CA MET A 137 -18.14 11.35 0.05
C MET A 137 -17.96 12.70 -0.66
N ALA A 138 -17.07 12.78 -1.64
CA ALA A 138 -16.90 13.99 -2.45
C ALA A 138 -18.18 14.35 -3.23
N MET A 139 -18.87 13.37 -3.81
CA MET A 139 -20.16 13.60 -4.46
C MET A 139 -21.21 14.13 -3.48
N VAL A 140 -21.28 13.58 -2.27
CA VAL A 140 -22.16 14.09 -1.21
C VAL A 140 -21.83 15.54 -0.87
N CYS A 141 -20.54 15.87 -0.68
CA CYS A 141 -20.11 17.23 -0.39
C CYS A 141 -20.51 18.21 -1.52
N VAL A 142 -20.27 17.84 -2.78
CA VAL A 142 -20.64 18.66 -3.94
C VAL A 142 -22.15 18.88 -4.00
N MET A 143 -22.93 17.82 -3.79
CA MET A 143 -24.39 17.90 -3.78
C MET A 143 -24.90 18.82 -2.67
N LEU A 144 -24.37 18.68 -1.45
CA LEU A 144 -24.75 19.54 -0.32
C LEU A 144 -24.40 21.00 -0.61
N VAL A 145 -23.23 21.30 -1.16
CA VAL A 145 -22.85 22.67 -1.55
C VAL A 145 -23.79 23.22 -2.63
N MET A 146 -24.14 22.42 -3.64
CA MET A 146 -25.06 22.84 -4.70
C MET A 146 -26.47 23.13 -4.14
N VAL A 147 -27.00 22.23 -3.31
CA VAL A 147 -28.29 22.41 -2.65
C VAL A 147 -28.29 23.68 -1.81
N SER A 148 -27.23 23.90 -1.03
CA SER A 148 -27.15 25.01 -0.09
C SER A 148 -26.95 26.38 -0.75
N THR A 149 -26.21 26.43 -1.87
CA THR A 149 -25.86 27.70 -2.55
C THR A 149 -26.80 28.05 -3.70
N LYS A 150 -27.54 27.07 -4.26
CA LYS A 150 -28.42 27.28 -5.41
C LYS A 150 -29.88 26.97 -5.10
N LEU A 151 -30.16 25.78 -4.57
CA LEU A 151 -31.54 25.29 -4.43
C LEU A 151 -32.27 25.99 -3.28
N VAL A 152 -31.74 25.89 -2.07
CA VAL A 152 -32.38 26.45 -0.86
C VAL A 152 -32.60 27.97 -0.96
N PRO A 153 -31.61 28.79 -1.40
CA PRO A 153 -31.82 30.22 -1.56
C PRO A 153 -32.88 30.58 -2.61
N LYS A 154 -33.02 29.77 -3.68
CA LYS A 154 -34.05 29.99 -4.69
C LYS A 154 -35.44 29.73 -4.13
N LEU A 155 -35.60 28.67 -3.32
CA LEU A 155 -36.85 28.32 -2.67
C LEU A 155 -37.24 29.31 -1.56
N ALA A 156 -36.26 29.78 -0.78
CA ALA A 156 -36.44 30.77 0.27
C ALA A 156 -36.90 32.16 -0.25
N ARG A 157 -36.72 32.45 -1.54
CA ARG A 157 -37.26 33.66 -2.18
C ARG A 157 -38.74 33.56 -2.50
N THR A 158 -39.28 32.34 -2.64
CA THR A 158 -40.67 32.08 -3.00
C THR A 158 -41.54 31.76 -1.78
N SER A 159 -40.94 31.24 -0.71
CA SER A 159 -41.62 30.87 0.54
C SER A 159 -40.78 31.28 1.74
N ASN A 160 -41.42 31.75 2.82
CA ASN A 160 -40.73 32.09 4.06
C ASN A 160 -40.14 30.80 4.69
N PRO A 161 -38.81 30.68 4.87
CA PRO A 161 -38.19 29.51 5.49
C PRO A 161 -38.69 29.18 6.90
N GLU A 162 -39.21 30.17 7.64
CA GLU A 162 -39.73 29.97 9.00
C GLU A 162 -40.99 29.10 9.06
N THR A 163 -41.71 28.95 7.94
CA THR A 163 -42.91 28.09 7.87
C THR A 163 -42.56 26.64 7.55
N TRP A 164 -41.30 26.36 7.19
CA TRP A 164 -40.87 25.02 6.84
C TRP A 164 -40.74 24.16 8.09
N SER A 165 -41.23 22.92 8.03
CA SER A 165 -41.14 21.96 9.12
C SER A 165 -40.61 20.61 8.63
N GLY A 166 -40.18 19.75 9.57
CA GLY A 166 -39.65 18.42 9.26
C GLY A 166 -38.41 18.44 8.37
N ALA A 167 -38.44 17.69 7.26
CA ALA A 167 -37.30 17.56 6.33
C ALA A 167 -36.89 18.89 5.69
N ALA A 168 -37.84 19.79 5.43
CA ALA A 168 -37.57 21.10 4.84
C ALA A 168 -36.80 22.01 5.80
N ALA A 169 -37.18 22.03 7.08
CA ALA A 169 -36.46 22.76 8.12
C ALA A 169 -35.04 22.22 8.31
N PHE A 170 -34.90 20.89 8.41
CA PHE A 170 -33.58 20.24 8.54
C PHE A 170 -32.68 20.55 7.34
N LEU A 171 -33.23 20.53 6.12
CA LEU A 171 -32.50 20.87 4.90
C LEU A 171 -32.04 22.34 4.91
N TYR A 172 -32.88 23.26 5.41
CA TYR A 172 -32.52 24.66 5.57
C TYR A 172 -31.39 24.85 6.59
N GLU A 173 -31.46 24.23 7.76
CA GLU A 173 -30.40 24.28 8.79
C GLU A 173 -29.07 23.72 8.28
N MET A 174 -29.11 22.55 7.62
CA MET A 174 -27.93 21.98 6.97
C MET A 174 -27.35 22.93 5.92
N SER A 175 -28.21 23.58 5.15
CA SER A 175 -27.80 24.57 4.16
C SER A 175 -27.09 25.76 4.80
N GLN A 176 -27.65 26.33 5.87
CA GLN A 176 -27.02 27.44 6.58
C GLN A 176 -25.67 27.03 7.16
N TYR A 177 -25.58 25.83 7.75
CA TYR A 177 -24.31 25.29 8.25
C TYR A 177 -23.25 25.16 7.14
N VAL A 178 -23.63 24.59 5.98
CA VAL A 178 -22.71 24.42 4.84
C VAL A 178 -22.23 25.77 4.31
N VAL A 179 -23.11 26.77 4.20
CA VAL A 179 -22.76 28.11 3.71
C VAL A 179 -21.83 28.84 4.69
N HIS A 180 -22.10 28.80 5.99
CA HIS A 180 -21.35 29.55 6.99
C HIS A 180 -20.06 28.84 7.47
N TYR A 181 -20.12 27.53 7.68
CA TYR A 181 -19.03 26.75 8.30
C TYR A 181 -18.41 25.71 7.36
N GLY A 182 -18.99 25.44 6.19
CA GLY A 182 -18.55 24.35 5.32
C GLY A 182 -17.08 24.40 4.91
N ALA A 183 -16.55 25.60 4.60
CA ALA A 183 -15.13 25.76 4.24
C ALA A 183 -14.18 25.46 5.41
N ILE A 184 -14.51 25.96 6.62
CA ILE A 184 -13.71 25.73 7.83
C ILE A 184 -13.78 24.25 8.23
N THR A 185 -14.97 23.64 8.17
CA THR A 185 -15.16 22.22 8.43
C THR A 185 -14.37 21.36 7.45
N LEU A 186 -14.39 21.68 6.15
CA LEU A 186 -13.60 20.95 5.15
C LEU A 186 -12.09 21.08 5.43
N ALA A 187 -11.60 22.28 5.72
CA ALA A 187 -10.19 22.49 6.09
C ALA A 187 -9.81 21.68 7.34
N GLY A 188 -10.66 21.68 8.37
CA GLY A 188 -10.48 20.89 9.58
C GLY A 188 -10.40 19.38 9.31
N ILE A 189 -11.30 18.85 8.47
CA ILE A 189 -11.29 17.45 8.05
C ILE A 189 -9.99 17.11 7.30
N LEU A 190 -9.55 17.96 6.35
CA LEU A 190 -8.33 17.73 5.59
C LEU A 190 -7.08 17.75 6.49
N ILE A 191 -6.99 18.68 7.44
CA ILE A 191 -5.91 18.74 8.43
C ILE A 191 -5.93 17.50 9.32
N PHE A 192 -7.11 17.11 9.82
CA PHE A 192 -7.26 15.90 10.63
C PHE A 192 -6.81 14.66 9.87
N LEU A 193 -7.26 14.47 8.63
CA LEU A 193 -6.83 13.35 7.78
C LEU A 193 -5.32 13.39 7.55
N PHE A 194 -4.75 14.56 7.25
CA PHE A 194 -3.30 14.72 7.09
C PHE A 194 -2.54 14.29 8.34
N LEU A 195 -2.97 14.72 9.53
CA LEU A 195 -2.35 14.31 10.80
C LEU A 195 -2.48 12.80 11.04
N VAL A 196 -3.64 12.20 10.74
CA VAL A 196 -3.84 10.75 10.83
C VAL A 196 -2.88 10.02 9.89
N PHE A 197 -2.81 10.39 8.61
CA PHE A 197 -1.93 9.73 7.63
C PHE A 197 -0.44 9.96 7.95
N ALA A 198 -0.05 11.15 8.39
CA ALA A 198 1.31 11.44 8.82
C ALA A 198 1.67 10.64 10.09
N SER A 199 0.73 10.41 10.99
CA SER A 199 0.99 9.62 12.20
C SER A 199 1.28 8.14 11.91
N LEU A 200 0.85 7.59 10.77
CA LEU A 200 1.06 6.18 10.44
C LEU A 200 2.55 5.78 10.38
N PRO A 201 3.40 6.41 9.52
CA PRO A 201 4.82 6.07 9.45
C PRO A 201 5.70 6.75 10.52
N TYR A 202 5.29 7.92 11.05
CA TYR A 202 6.18 8.76 11.86
C TYR A 202 5.93 8.70 13.37
N LEU A 203 4.70 8.47 13.82
CA LEU A 203 4.38 8.48 15.25
C LEU A 203 4.93 7.21 15.93
N ARG A 204 5.64 7.38 17.04
CA ARG A 204 6.34 6.33 17.80
C ARG A 204 6.00 6.39 19.29
N GLY A 205 6.44 5.40 20.05
CA GLY A 205 6.33 5.37 21.52
C GLY A 205 5.00 4.85 22.07
N GLY A 206 4.79 4.98 23.39
CA GLY A 206 3.72 4.32 24.13
C GLY A 206 2.29 4.71 23.70
N LEU A 207 2.07 5.96 23.27
CA LEU A 207 0.78 6.40 22.73
C LEU A 207 0.42 5.59 21.47
N ARG A 208 1.40 5.33 20.61
CA ARG A 208 1.22 4.61 19.35
C ARG A 208 0.76 3.16 19.57
N VAL A 209 1.21 2.52 20.64
CA VAL A 209 0.82 1.15 21.02
C VAL A 209 -0.68 1.04 21.29
N HIS A 210 -1.28 2.06 21.90
CA HIS A 210 -2.72 2.12 22.14
C HIS A 210 -3.48 2.40 20.85
N LEU A 211 -3.01 3.36 20.04
CA LEU A 211 -3.60 3.68 18.73
C LEU A 211 -3.59 2.49 17.78
N ASP A 212 -2.56 1.64 17.81
CA ASP A 212 -2.46 0.41 17.01
C ASP A 212 -3.61 -0.59 17.24
N LYS A 213 -4.49 -0.37 18.23
CA LYS A 213 -5.70 -1.18 18.45
C LYS A 213 -6.91 -0.69 17.64
N LEU A 214 -6.87 0.53 17.09
CA LEU A 214 -7.98 1.17 16.39
C LEU A 214 -7.64 1.42 14.91
N PRO A 215 -8.63 1.33 13.98
CA PRO A 215 -8.43 1.78 12.60
C PRO A 215 -8.16 3.30 12.54
N PRO A 216 -7.33 3.78 11.58
CA PRO A 216 -6.61 3.03 10.54
C PRO A 216 -5.27 2.42 11.00
N TRP A 217 -4.80 2.75 12.20
CA TRP A 217 -3.50 2.32 12.73
C TRP A 217 -3.38 0.80 12.89
N SER A 218 -4.44 0.13 13.34
CA SER A 218 -4.46 -1.34 13.45
C SER A 218 -4.31 -2.03 12.10
N VAL A 219 -4.89 -1.45 11.04
CA VAL A 219 -4.76 -1.93 9.65
C VAL A 219 -3.33 -1.73 9.16
N TYR A 220 -2.74 -0.56 9.44
CA TYR A 220 -1.34 -0.28 9.11
C TYR A 220 -0.39 -1.28 9.78
N ARG A 221 -0.59 -1.58 11.07
CA ARG A 221 0.19 -2.59 11.80
C ARG A 221 0.04 -3.97 11.18
N MET A 222 -1.18 -4.40 10.92
CA MET A 222 -1.49 -5.71 10.33
C MET A 222 -0.86 -5.89 8.95
N LEU A 223 -0.91 -4.86 8.10
CA LEU A 223 -0.33 -4.88 6.76
C LEU A 223 1.20 -5.01 6.81
N HIS A 224 1.86 -4.10 7.52
CA HIS A 224 3.32 -4.15 7.67
C HIS A 224 3.77 -5.43 8.39
N GLY A 225 2.96 -5.93 9.32
CA GLY A 225 3.17 -7.21 9.97
C GLY A 225 3.10 -8.40 9.02
N SER A 226 2.11 -8.41 8.13
CA SER A 226 1.94 -9.48 7.13
C SER A 226 3.07 -9.48 6.11
N THR A 227 3.42 -8.30 5.58
CA THR A 227 4.58 -8.14 4.69
C THR A 227 5.88 -8.52 5.41
N PHE A 228 5.98 -8.23 6.71
CA PHE A 228 7.13 -8.64 7.50
C PHE A 228 7.27 -10.15 7.56
N LEU A 229 6.20 -10.87 7.89
CA LEU A 229 6.21 -12.34 7.98
C LEU A 229 6.57 -12.97 6.64
N LEU A 230 5.96 -12.49 5.54
CA LEU A 230 6.25 -12.97 4.20
C LEU A 230 7.73 -12.74 3.85
N ASN A 231 8.24 -11.51 4.02
CA ASN A 231 9.62 -11.18 3.67
C ASN A 231 10.61 -12.02 4.47
N VAL A 232 10.41 -12.16 5.79
CA VAL A 232 11.28 -12.96 6.65
C VAL A 232 11.20 -14.44 6.25
N GLY A 233 10.01 -15.00 6.03
CA GLY A 233 9.85 -16.38 5.60
C GLY A 233 10.55 -16.69 4.27
N VAL A 234 10.37 -15.82 3.28
CA VAL A 234 11.01 -15.96 1.96
C VAL A 234 12.54 -15.81 2.05
N MET A 235 13.05 -14.86 2.83
CA MET A 235 14.49 -14.69 3.02
C MET A 235 15.12 -15.88 3.75
N ILE A 236 14.48 -16.39 4.80
CA ILE A 236 14.98 -17.57 5.52
C ILE A 236 14.98 -18.82 4.62
N GLN A 237 13.92 -19.05 3.83
CA GLN A 237 13.89 -20.12 2.83
C GLN A 237 15.04 -19.99 1.81
N ALA A 238 15.45 -18.77 1.49
CA ALA A 238 16.62 -18.49 0.65
C ALA A 238 17.96 -18.56 1.43
N ASN A 239 18.01 -19.18 2.60
CA ASN A 239 19.20 -19.29 3.47
C ASN A 239 19.80 -17.95 3.91
N VAL A 240 19.01 -16.88 3.93
CA VAL A 240 19.42 -15.60 4.51
C VAL A 240 19.19 -15.65 6.02
N SER A 241 20.19 -15.23 6.81
CA SER A 241 20.06 -15.24 8.27
C SER A 241 18.90 -14.36 8.74
N LEU A 242 18.21 -14.77 9.81
CA LEU A 242 17.13 -13.97 10.40
C LEU A 242 17.62 -12.60 10.89
N GLN A 243 18.84 -12.52 11.43
CA GLN A 243 19.41 -11.27 11.90
C GLN A 243 19.68 -10.29 10.76
N ASP A 244 20.25 -10.78 9.66
CA ASP A 244 20.45 -9.97 8.44
C ASP A 244 19.10 -9.53 7.90
N SER A 245 18.12 -10.45 7.83
CA SER A 245 16.75 -10.16 7.40
C SER A 245 16.15 -8.97 8.15
N LEU A 246 16.23 -8.96 9.49
CA LEU A 246 15.75 -7.86 10.32
C LEU A 246 16.52 -6.57 10.11
N ARG A 247 17.86 -6.63 10.06
CA ARG A 247 18.72 -5.45 9.84
C ARG A 247 18.39 -4.77 8.51
N MET A 248 18.24 -5.58 7.47
CA MET A 248 17.95 -5.13 6.10
C MET A 248 16.57 -4.49 6.02
N MET A 249 15.57 -5.10 6.66
CA MET A 249 14.23 -4.51 6.74
C MET A 249 14.19 -3.22 7.57
N ALA A 250 14.98 -3.13 8.64
CA ALA A 250 15.04 -1.94 9.51
C ALA A 250 15.71 -0.73 8.84
N ALA A 251 16.67 -0.96 7.93
CA ALA A 251 17.35 0.10 7.19
C ALA A 251 16.35 0.94 6.37
N GLU A 252 15.52 0.27 5.58
CA GLU A 252 14.52 0.88 4.68
C GLU A 252 13.15 1.12 5.35
N ALA A 253 13.01 0.75 6.62
CA ALA A 253 11.74 0.87 7.35
C ALA A 253 11.37 2.33 7.67
N SER A 254 10.06 2.61 7.70
CA SER A 254 9.54 3.83 8.32
C SER A 254 9.95 3.90 9.80
N PRO A 255 10.01 5.10 10.42
CA PRO A 255 10.35 5.23 11.84
C PRO A 255 9.51 4.33 12.76
N TRP A 256 8.21 4.18 12.49
CA TRP A 256 7.31 3.27 13.22
C TRP A 256 7.71 1.79 13.11
N LEU A 257 8.03 1.33 11.90
CA LEU A 257 8.40 -0.07 11.67
C LEU A 257 9.81 -0.35 12.20
N ARG A 258 10.73 0.58 12.00
CA ARG A 258 12.12 0.50 12.49
C ARG A 258 12.19 0.30 14.00
N GLU A 259 11.36 1.02 14.77
CA GLU A 259 11.26 0.85 16.23
C GLU A 259 10.95 -0.62 16.60
N ARG A 260 9.97 -1.23 15.94
CA ARG A 260 9.54 -2.61 16.17
C ARG A 260 10.59 -3.63 15.74
N LEU A 261 11.20 -3.42 14.57
CA LEU A 261 12.24 -4.31 14.05
C LEU A 261 13.51 -4.27 14.92
N ASN A 262 13.90 -3.10 15.41
CA ASN A 262 15.05 -2.97 16.30
C ASN A 262 14.80 -3.65 17.65
N ALA A 263 13.59 -3.53 18.21
CA ALA A 263 13.24 -4.24 19.43
C ALA A 263 13.25 -5.77 19.25
N ALA A 264 12.75 -6.27 18.11
CA ALA A 264 12.82 -7.68 17.76
C ALA A 264 14.29 -8.14 17.57
N PHE A 265 15.12 -7.34 16.90
CA PHE A 265 16.54 -7.60 16.68
C PHE A 265 17.30 -7.72 18.01
N TYR A 266 17.05 -6.79 18.95
CA TYR A 266 17.63 -6.84 20.29
C TYR A 266 17.22 -8.12 21.04
N GLY A 267 15.96 -8.54 20.95
CA GLY A 267 15.47 -9.77 21.57
C GLY A 267 16.11 -11.05 21.00
N LEU A 268 16.44 -11.07 19.71
CA LEU A 268 17.16 -12.19 19.08
C LEU A 268 18.64 -12.24 19.49
N GLY A 269 19.29 -11.09 19.66
CA GLY A 269 20.69 -11.01 20.08
C GLY A 269 20.98 -11.63 21.45
N ILE A 270 19.95 -11.73 22.30
CA ILE A 270 20.02 -12.35 23.64
C ILE A 270 19.74 -13.88 23.57
N GLY A 271 19.69 -14.46 22.37
CA GLY A 271 19.49 -15.91 22.16
C GLY A 271 18.03 -16.36 22.14
N GLY A 272 17.08 -15.43 22.01
CA GLY A 272 15.66 -15.77 21.83
C GLY A 272 15.34 -16.25 20.41
N ASN A 273 14.26 -17.02 20.27
CA ASN A 273 13.66 -17.27 18.94
C ASN A 273 12.79 -16.09 18.49
N LEU A 274 12.43 -16.05 17.19
CA LEU A 274 11.70 -14.92 16.59
C LEU A 274 10.38 -14.62 17.31
N GLY A 275 9.58 -15.66 17.61
CA GLY A 275 8.30 -15.49 18.30
C GLY A 275 8.46 -14.86 19.69
N VAL A 276 9.43 -15.35 20.47
CA VAL A 276 9.74 -14.84 21.81
C VAL A 276 10.27 -13.41 21.74
N ALA A 277 11.14 -13.11 20.78
CA ALA A 277 11.68 -11.76 20.59
C ALA A 277 10.57 -10.74 20.27
N LEU A 278 9.64 -11.09 19.37
CA LEU A 278 8.48 -10.25 19.03
C LEU A 278 7.51 -10.10 20.21
N SER A 279 7.31 -11.17 20.99
CA SER A 279 6.44 -11.11 22.18
C SER A 279 7.03 -10.19 23.25
N LYS A 280 8.33 -10.32 23.55
CA LYS A 280 9.03 -9.48 24.54
C LYS A 280 9.13 -8.01 24.10
N ALA A 281 9.10 -7.73 22.80
CA ALA A 281 9.10 -6.37 22.28
C ALA A 281 7.84 -5.57 22.66
N GLY A 282 6.73 -6.22 23.02
CA GLY A 282 5.56 -5.56 23.60
C GLY A 282 4.71 -4.70 22.66
N TYR A 283 4.97 -4.74 21.34
CA TYR A 283 4.25 -3.94 20.34
C TYR A 283 3.02 -4.60 19.72
N ASP A 284 2.70 -5.84 20.12
CA ASP A 284 1.68 -6.69 19.46
C ASP A 284 1.86 -6.76 17.92
N PHE A 285 3.11 -6.67 17.45
CA PHE A 285 3.50 -6.71 16.04
C PHE A 285 4.09 -8.08 15.70
N PRO A 286 3.80 -8.70 14.54
CA PRO A 286 2.86 -8.33 13.46
C PRO A 286 1.39 -8.20 13.85
N ASP A 287 0.95 -9.10 14.72
CA ASP A 287 -0.36 -9.15 15.36
C ASP A 287 -0.21 -10.03 16.60
N LYS A 288 -1.00 -9.75 17.65
CA LYS A 288 -0.93 -10.52 18.90
C LYS A 288 -1.11 -12.03 18.68
N LYS A 289 -2.05 -12.46 17.81
CA LYS A 289 -2.27 -13.88 17.52
C LYS A 289 -1.13 -14.43 16.65
N ALA A 290 -0.64 -13.66 15.70
CA ALA A 290 0.47 -14.08 14.85
C ALA A 290 1.74 -14.36 15.68
N VAL A 291 2.06 -13.51 16.65
CA VAL A 291 3.19 -13.71 17.58
C VAL A 291 3.05 -15.03 18.36
N GLN A 292 1.84 -15.37 18.81
CA GLN A 292 1.61 -16.64 19.51
C GLN A 292 1.84 -17.86 18.60
N PHE A 293 1.35 -17.82 17.36
CA PHE A 293 1.64 -18.89 16.39
C PHE A 293 3.14 -18.99 16.10
N LEU A 294 3.84 -17.88 15.95
CA LEU A 294 5.29 -17.89 15.76
C LEU A 294 6.04 -18.52 16.93
N MET A 295 5.61 -18.29 18.17
CA MET A 295 6.22 -18.94 19.34
C MET A 295 6.06 -20.46 19.30
N ILE A 296 4.91 -20.96 18.83
CA ILE A 296 4.64 -22.41 18.69
C ILE A 296 5.48 -23.01 17.56
N LEU A 297 5.63 -22.28 16.44
CA LEU A 297 6.42 -22.72 15.29
C LEU A 297 7.92 -22.67 15.58
N SER A 298 8.36 -21.74 16.43
CA SER A 298 9.77 -21.55 16.75
C SER A 298 10.33 -22.78 17.48
N GLY A 299 11.30 -23.47 16.87
CA GLY A 299 11.92 -24.68 17.42
C GLY A 299 11.27 -25.99 16.98
N LYS A 300 10.39 -25.96 15.98
CA LYS A 300 9.92 -27.14 15.25
C LYS A 300 10.72 -27.33 13.96
N ASP A 301 10.89 -28.58 13.55
CA ASP A 301 11.47 -28.91 12.24
C ASP A 301 10.62 -28.33 11.11
N GLY A 302 11.27 -27.79 10.08
CA GLY A 302 10.58 -27.13 8.95
C GLY A 302 10.00 -25.75 9.30
N PHE A 303 10.59 -25.04 10.28
CA PHE A 303 10.19 -23.69 10.67
C PHE A 303 10.19 -22.72 9.48
N GLU A 304 11.14 -22.87 8.56
CA GLU A 304 11.33 -22.02 7.38
C GLU A 304 10.10 -22.06 6.46
N ASP A 305 9.67 -23.28 6.12
CA ASP A 305 8.49 -23.52 5.30
C ASP A 305 7.20 -23.14 6.01
N ALA A 306 7.11 -23.46 7.30
CA ALA A 306 5.96 -23.07 8.11
C ALA A 306 5.82 -21.54 8.19
N LEU A 307 6.92 -20.80 8.36
CA LEU A 307 6.93 -19.35 8.45
C LEU A 307 6.52 -18.69 7.14
N SER A 308 7.09 -19.13 6.02
CA SER A 308 6.77 -18.62 4.69
C SER A 308 5.28 -18.85 4.35
N ASN A 309 4.81 -20.08 4.55
CA ASN A 309 3.40 -20.43 4.35
C ASN A 309 2.46 -19.68 5.30
N PHE A 310 2.87 -19.46 6.55
CA PHE A 310 2.11 -18.67 7.51
C PHE A 310 2.01 -17.21 7.06
N GLY A 311 3.12 -16.62 6.62
CA GLY A 311 3.18 -15.26 6.09
C GLY A 311 2.25 -15.05 4.89
N ASP A 312 2.26 -15.96 3.92
CA ASP A 312 1.38 -15.91 2.75
C ASP A 312 -0.10 -15.99 3.14
N ARG A 313 -0.48 -16.96 4.00
CA ARG A 313 -1.86 -17.08 4.48
C ARG A 313 -2.30 -15.86 5.28
N TRP A 314 -1.43 -15.33 6.13
CA TRP A 314 -1.73 -14.16 6.95
C TRP A 314 -1.90 -12.90 6.11
N LEU A 315 -1.09 -12.73 5.08
CA LEU A 315 -1.21 -11.65 4.11
C LEU A 315 -2.55 -11.73 3.34
N LYS A 316 -2.87 -12.89 2.77
CA LYS A 316 -4.15 -13.11 2.06
C LYS A 316 -5.35 -12.83 2.95
N LYS A 317 -5.30 -13.26 4.22
CA LYS A 317 -6.32 -12.97 5.23
C LYS A 317 -6.45 -11.46 5.49
N SER A 318 -5.33 -10.77 5.67
CA SER A 318 -5.29 -9.33 5.94
C SER A 318 -5.86 -8.52 4.77
N ILE A 319 -5.51 -8.87 3.53
CA ILE A 319 -6.08 -8.28 2.31
C ILE A 319 -7.59 -8.50 2.26
N LYS A 320 -8.07 -9.73 2.51
CA LYS A 320 -9.50 -10.04 2.52
C LYS A 320 -10.26 -9.23 3.58
N GLN A 321 -9.68 -9.04 4.77
CA GLN A 321 -10.27 -8.22 5.81
C GLN A 321 -10.41 -6.75 5.38
N ILE A 322 -9.39 -6.19 4.73
CA ILE A 322 -9.43 -4.82 4.17
C ILE A 322 -10.50 -4.71 3.09
N GLN A 323 -10.55 -5.66 2.16
CA GLN A 323 -11.57 -5.68 1.10
C GLN A 323 -12.99 -5.80 1.68
N SER A 324 -13.17 -6.59 2.74
CA SER A 324 -14.47 -6.70 3.43
C SER A 324 -14.86 -5.39 4.10
N ALA A 325 -13.91 -4.73 4.79
CA ALA A 325 -14.14 -3.43 5.40
C ALA A 325 -14.45 -2.36 4.35
N ALA A 326 -13.74 -2.37 3.22
CA ALA A 326 -13.98 -1.49 2.08
C ALA A 326 -15.40 -1.65 1.53
N LYS A 327 -15.87 -2.89 1.34
CA LYS A 327 -17.24 -3.18 0.88
C LYS A 327 -18.28 -2.64 1.85
N MET A 328 -18.08 -2.80 3.15
CA MET A 328 -18.99 -2.23 4.17
C MET A 328 -18.99 -0.71 4.14
N ALA A 329 -17.82 -0.08 4.00
CA ALA A 329 -17.70 1.37 3.87
C ALA A 329 -18.40 1.89 2.61
N ILE A 330 -18.28 1.19 1.47
CA ILE A 330 -18.98 1.53 0.23
C ILE A 330 -20.50 1.38 0.42
N ALA A 331 -20.98 0.27 0.99
CA ALA A 331 -22.41 0.07 1.26
C ALA A 331 -22.97 1.16 2.19
N GLY A 332 -22.27 1.47 3.27
CA GLY A 332 -22.63 2.58 4.17
C GLY A 332 -22.63 3.94 3.46
N GLY A 333 -21.66 4.18 2.58
CA GLY A 333 -21.60 5.38 1.74
C GLY A 333 -22.81 5.49 0.80
N ILE A 334 -23.19 4.41 0.12
CA ILE A 334 -24.37 4.37 -0.76
C ILE A 334 -25.65 4.65 0.03
N ILE A 335 -25.81 4.03 1.21
CA ILE A 335 -26.95 4.30 2.10
C ILE A 335 -26.98 5.78 2.50
N THR A 336 -25.82 6.34 2.87
CA THR A 336 -25.71 7.75 3.24
C THR A 336 -26.14 8.66 2.09
N VAL A 337 -25.67 8.41 0.86
CA VAL A 337 -26.10 9.14 -0.34
C VAL A 337 -27.62 9.04 -0.51
N GLY A 338 -28.19 7.84 -0.39
CA GLY A 338 -29.63 7.61 -0.51
C GLY A 338 -30.45 8.37 0.55
N VAL A 339 -30.02 8.37 1.80
CA VAL A 339 -30.66 9.13 2.90
C VAL A 339 -30.63 10.62 2.62
N ILE A 340 -29.50 11.15 2.13
CA ILE A 340 -29.39 12.58 1.81
C ILE A 340 -30.29 12.93 0.62
N LEU A 341 -30.31 12.11 -0.44
CA LEU A 341 -31.22 12.31 -1.58
C LEU A 341 -32.69 12.29 -1.16
N MET A 342 -33.10 11.33 -0.32
CA MET A 342 -34.45 11.29 0.23
C MET A 342 -34.77 12.54 1.03
N THR A 343 -33.83 13.02 1.85
CA THR A 343 -33.98 14.24 2.65
C THR A 343 -34.15 15.47 1.76
N VAL A 344 -33.38 15.57 0.67
CA VAL A 344 -33.50 16.67 -0.31
C VAL A 344 -34.87 16.62 -0.98
N ILE A 345 -35.32 15.46 -1.46
CA ILE A 345 -36.61 15.29 -2.13
C ILE A 345 -37.75 15.66 -1.18
N SER A 346 -37.78 15.06 0.02
CA SER A 346 -38.80 15.36 1.03
C SER A 346 -38.78 16.83 1.47
N GLY A 347 -37.59 17.44 1.56
CA GLY A 347 -37.44 18.85 1.84
C GLY A 347 -38.05 19.73 0.74
N VAL A 348 -37.78 19.43 -0.52
CA VAL A 348 -38.37 20.16 -1.66
C VAL A 348 -39.89 20.00 -1.69
N SER A 349 -40.42 18.80 -1.50
CA SER A 349 -41.87 18.56 -1.45
C SER A 349 -42.54 19.33 -0.32
N GLY A 350 -41.98 19.30 0.89
CA GLY A 350 -42.52 20.06 2.03
C GLY A 350 -42.55 21.56 1.79
N ILE A 351 -41.56 22.10 1.06
CA ILE A 351 -41.54 23.51 0.67
C ILE A 351 -42.63 23.81 -0.38
N GLN A 352 -42.85 22.91 -1.34
CA GLN A 352 -43.91 23.06 -2.33
C GLN A 352 -45.30 23.05 -1.69
N ASP A 353 -45.53 22.16 -0.73
CA ASP A 353 -46.78 22.09 0.03
C ASP A 353 -47.03 23.38 0.82
N ALA A 354 -45.98 23.93 1.45
CA ALA A 354 -46.05 25.21 2.14
C ALA A 354 -46.39 26.39 1.19
N ILE A 355 -45.85 26.39 -0.03
CA ILE A 355 -46.18 27.39 -1.06
C ILE A 355 -47.66 27.27 -1.46
N GLN A 356 -48.15 26.06 -1.68
CA GLN A 356 -49.56 25.85 -2.08
C GLN A 356 -50.54 26.20 -0.97
N ALA A 357 -50.18 25.97 0.29
CA ALA A 357 -51.02 26.32 1.44
C ALA A 357 -51.21 27.84 1.61
N VAL A 358 -50.22 28.64 1.22
CA VAL A 358 -50.31 30.12 1.27
C VAL A 358 -51.02 30.71 0.05
N ALA A 359 -51.10 29.96 -1.07
CA ALA A 359 -51.78 30.37 -2.29
C ALA A 359 -53.30 30.08 -2.30
N LYS A 360 -53.79 29.26 -1.37
CA LYS A 360 -55.21 29.08 -1.07
C LYS A 360 -55.63 30.06 0.01
#